data_AF-A0A7L0M6H6-F1
#
_entry.id   AF-A0A7L0M6H6-F1
#
_cell.length_a   1.000
_cell.length_b   1.000
_cell.length_c   1.000
_cell.angle_alpha   90.00
_cell.angle_beta   90.00
_cell.angle_gamma   90.00
#
_symmetry.space_group_name_H-M   'P 1'
#
loop_
_entity.id
_entity.type
_entity.pdbx_description
1 polymer ?
#
loop_
_entity_poly.entity_id
_entity_poly.type
_entity_poly.pdbx_seq_one_letter_code
_entity_poly.pdbx_strand_id
1 'polypeptide(L)'
;KVTALTHGPFLLPSGVQLVKTAELDPRQNYLMGFHPHGVLAVGAFLNLCTEASGFSMLFPGITPHLMMLSMWFRVPFFRDYLMSGGLVSSDKESASYVLKNPEGGNVLAIIIGGAQEALDARPGSFTLLLKNRKGFIRLAIEHG
;
A
#
# COMPACT_ATOMS: atom_id res chain seq x y z
N LYS A 1 -0.45 -1.22 13.28
CA LYS A 1 0.49 -2.37 13.20
C LYS A 1 1.09 -2.42 11.79
N VAL A 2 2.42 -2.35 11.64
CA VAL A 2 3.10 -2.40 10.34
C VAL A 2 3.36 -3.86 9.98
N THR A 3 2.63 -4.40 9.00
CA THR A 3 2.87 -5.73 8.43
C THR A 3 3.54 -5.58 7.08
N ALA A 4 4.68 -6.23 6.89
CA ALA A 4 5.42 -6.25 5.63
C ALA A 4 4.98 -7.46 4.78
N LEU A 5 4.49 -7.21 3.57
CA LEU A 5 4.22 -8.26 2.59
C LEU A 5 5.52 -8.55 1.83
N THR A 6 6.05 -9.76 1.94
CA THR A 6 7.31 -10.17 1.29
C THR A 6 7.06 -10.96 0.00
N HIS A 7 7.87 -10.70 -1.03
CA HIS A 7 7.80 -11.32 -2.35
C HIS A 7 8.24 -12.80 -2.36
N GLY A 8 7.57 -13.61 -3.18
CA GLY A 8 8.12 -14.86 -3.76
C GLY A 8 8.92 -14.60 -5.05
N PRO A 9 9.81 -15.52 -5.46
CA PRO A 9 10.78 -15.31 -6.54
C PRO A 9 10.13 -15.18 -7.93
N PHE A 10 10.71 -14.29 -8.74
CA PHE A 10 10.27 -13.88 -10.08
C PHE A 10 10.57 -14.92 -11.19
N LEU A 11 10.31 -16.21 -10.95
CA LEU A 11 10.55 -17.26 -11.95
C LEU A 11 9.47 -18.34 -11.83
N LEU A 12 8.36 -18.19 -12.58
CA LEU A 12 7.47 -19.24 -13.15
C LEU A 12 6.24 -18.56 -13.80
N PRO A 13 5.56 -19.17 -14.82
CA PRO A 13 4.50 -18.54 -15.61
C PRO A 13 3.13 -18.45 -14.91
N SER A 14 3.11 -18.39 -13.58
CA SER A 14 1.92 -18.30 -12.73
C SER A 14 1.86 -16.91 -12.08
N GLY A 15 0.70 -16.26 -12.14
CA GLY A 15 0.50 -14.84 -11.78
C GLY A 15 0.92 -14.40 -10.36
N VAL A 16 0.70 -13.12 -10.06
CA VAL A 16 1.05 -12.51 -8.77
C VAL A 16 0.33 -13.22 -7.61
N GLN A 17 1.08 -13.74 -6.64
CA GLN A 17 0.56 -14.44 -5.46
C GLN A 17 0.70 -13.58 -4.20
N LEU A 18 -0.38 -13.44 -3.43
CA LEU A 18 -0.38 -12.83 -2.10
C LEU A 18 -0.34 -13.92 -1.03
N VAL A 19 0.69 -13.89 -0.17
CA VAL A 19 0.83 -14.84 0.94
C VAL A 19 0.39 -14.17 2.23
N LYS A 20 -0.66 -14.71 2.84
CA LYS A 20 -1.14 -14.27 4.15
C LYS A 20 -0.26 -14.83 5.27
N THR A 21 0.32 -13.95 6.07
CA THR A 21 1.23 -14.32 7.18
C THR A 21 0.63 -14.08 8.56
N ALA A 22 -0.46 -13.33 8.64
CA ALA A 22 -1.18 -13.05 9.88
C ALA A 22 -2.66 -12.84 9.59
N GLU A 23 -3.50 -13.14 10.59
CA GLU A 23 -4.90 -12.75 10.60
C GLU A 23 -5.05 -11.25 10.90
N LEU A 24 -6.00 -10.60 10.23
CA LEU A 24 -6.37 -9.21 10.46
C LEU A 24 -7.80 -9.19 11.00
N ASP A 25 -8.01 -8.48 12.11
CA ASP A 25 -9.33 -8.24 12.68
C ASP A 25 -10.05 -7.17 11.85
N PRO A 26 -11.19 -7.47 11.21
CA PRO A 26 -11.94 -6.50 10.42
C PRO A 26 -12.51 -5.34 11.24
N ARG A 27 -12.40 -5.38 12.56
CA ARG A 27 -12.80 -4.29 13.46
C ARG A 27 -11.67 -3.28 13.71
N GLN A 28 -10.50 -3.47 13.08
CA GLN A 28 -9.35 -2.59 13.22
C GLN A 28 -8.92 -2.03 11.88
N ASN A 29 -8.30 -0.84 11.91
CA ASN A 29 -7.62 -0.26 10.76
C ASN A 29 -6.11 -0.57 10.83
N TYR A 30 -5.49 -0.69 9.66
CA TYR A 30 -4.10 -1.10 9.53
C TYR A 30 -3.33 -0.15 8.61
N LEU A 31 -2.06 0.09 8.96
CA LEU A 31 -1.11 0.81 8.12
C LEU A 31 0.03 -0.15 7.76
N MET A 32 0.11 -0.54 6.49
CA MET A 32 1.09 -1.50 5.98
C MET A 32 2.19 -0.81 5.19
N GLY A 33 3.41 -1.32 5.30
CA GLY A 33 4.53 -0.93 4.45
C GLY A 33 4.69 -1.93 3.31
N PHE A 34 4.77 -1.46 2.07
CA PHE A 34 5.05 -2.29 0.90
C PHE A 34 6.48 -2.02 0.40
N HIS A 35 7.27 -3.08 0.27
CA HIS A 35 8.64 -3.09 -0.25
C HIS A 35 8.92 -4.47 -0.88
N PRO A 36 9.71 -4.59 -1.97
CA PRO A 36 10.52 -3.58 -2.67
C PRO A 36 9.73 -2.68 -3.62
N HIS A 37 10.25 -1.46 -3.85
CA HIS A 37 9.62 -0.47 -4.74
C HIS A 37 9.55 -0.91 -6.22
N GLY A 38 10.38 -1.86 -6.67
CA GLY A 38 10.49 -2.38 -8.05
C GLY A 38 9.75 -1.59 -9.14
N VAL A 39 10.46 -0.71 -9.86
CA VAL A 39 10.11 0.15 -11.03
C VAL A 39 8.71 0.81 -11.12
N LEU A 40 7.60 0.16 -10.77
CA LEU A 40 6.25 0.69 -10.91
C LEU A 40 5.28 0.33 -9.76
N ALA A 41 5.76 -0.29 -8.67
CA ALA A 41 4.89 -0.79 -7.60
C ALA A 41 3.71 -1.67 -8.11
N VAL A 42 3.89 -2.30 -9.28
CA VAL A 42 2.87 -3.12 -9.95
C VAL A 42 2.40 -4.25 -9.06
N GLY A 43 3.30 -4.82 -8.25
CA GLY A 43 2.92 -5.83 -7.25
C GLY A 43 1.98 -5.30 -6.18
N ALA A 44 2.16 -4.05 -5.70
CA ALA A 44 1.26 -3.44 -4.73
C ALA A 44 -0.10 -3.17 -5.37
N PHE A 45 -0.11 -2.59 -6.57
CA PHE A 45 -1.33 -2.31 -7.32
C PHE A 45 -2.12 -3.59 -7.61
N LEU A 46 -1.47 -4.63 -8.16
CA LEU A 46 -2.15 -5.89 -8.47
C LEU A 46 -2.69 -6.60 -7.22
N ASN A 47 -2.00 -6.53 -6.09
CA ASN A 47 -2.47 -7.21 -4.87
C ASN A 47 -3.51 -6.43 -4.06
N LEU A 48 -3.53 -5.09 -4.17
CA LEU A 48 -4.31 -4.23 -3.27
C LEU A 48 -5.36 -3.39 -3.98
N CYS A 49 -5.18 -3.11 -5.27
CA CYS A 49 -6.12 -2.34 -6.08
C CYS A 49 -6.90 -3.21 -7.05
N THR A 50 -6.59 -4.50 -7.14
CA THR A 50 -7.27 -5.46 -8.00
C THR A 50 -7.50 -6.77 -7.26
N GLU A 51 -8.49 -7.54 -7.72
CA GLU A 51 -8.76 -8.90 -7.19
C GLU A 51 -7.89 -9.98 -7.86
N ALA A 52 -6.80 -9.60 -8.54
CA ALA A 52 -5.94 -10.55 -9.28
C ALA A 52 -5.30 -11.62 -8.38
N SER A 53 -5.08 -11.33 -7.09
CA SER A 53 -4.58 -12.29 -6.11
C SER A 53 -5.63 -12.75 -5.09
N GLY A 54 -6.89 -12.37 -5.26
CA GLY A 54 -7.99 -12.75 -4.38
C GLY A 54 -7.91 -12.14 -2.98
N PHE A 55 -7.52 -10.87 -2.86
CA PHE A 55 -7.34 -10.18 -1.58
C PHE A 55 -8.59 -10.31 -0.70
N SER A 56 -9.78 -10.08 -1.26
CA SER A 56 -11.06 -10.17 -0.54
C SER A 56 -11.33 -11.56 0.06
N MET A 57 -10.83 -12.63 -0.58
CA MET A 57 -10.93 -14.00 -0.07
C MET A 57 -9.93 -14.27 1.05
N LEU A 58 -8.73 -13.69 0.97
CA LEU A 58 -7.69 -13.86 1.97
C LEU A 58 -7.96 -13.05 3.25
N PHE A 59 -8.55 -11.87 3.10
CA PHE A 59 -8.86 -10.93 4.18
C PHE A 59 -10.33 -10.47 4.10
N PRO A 60 -11.28 -11.35 4.44
CA PRO A 60 -12.69 -11.00 4.39
C PRO A 60 -13.02 -9.86 5.36
N GLY A 61 -13.82 -8.89 4.91
CA GLY A 61 -14.16 -7.70 5.70
C GLY A 61 -13.06 -6.65 5.77
N ILE A 62 -11.95 -6.83 5.03
CA ILE A 62 -10.88 -5.85 4.93
C ILE A 62 -10.90 -5.19 3.55
N THR A 63 -10.93 -3.86 3.52
CA THR A 63 -10.83 -3.04 2.31
C THR A 63 -9.40 -2.52 2.17
N PRO A 64 -8.67 -2.92 1.11
CA PRO A 64 -7.33 -2.41 0.84
C PRO A 64 -7.37 -1.03 0.17
N HIS A 65 -6.43 -0.18 0.57
CA HIS A 65 -6.16 1.13 -0.02
C HIS A 65 -4.66 1.29 -0.26
N LEU A 66 -4.28 1.88 -1.40
CA LEU A 66 -2.87 2.11 -1.75
C LEU A 66 -2.59 3.61 -1.90
N MET A 67 -1.57 4.10 -1.19
CA MET A 67 -1.15 5.50 -1.32
C MET A 67 -0.41 5.73 -2.65
N MET A 68 -0.80 6.79 -3.36
CA MET A 68 -0.20 7.24 -4.61
C MET A 68 0.08 8.75 -4.55
N LEU A 69 1.09 9.21 -5.30
CA LEU A 69 1.47 10.63 -5.33
C LEU A 69 0.27 11.53 -5.66
N SER A 70 0.06 12.56 -4.84
CA SER A 70 -1.09 13.48 -4.92
C SER A 70 -1.25 14.15 -6.30
N MET A 71 -0.17 14.26 -7.08
CA MET A 71 -0.18 14.81 -8.44
C MET A 71 -1.16 14.07 -9.38
N TRP A 72 -1.32 12.76 -9.21
CA TRP A 72 -2.19 11.95 -10.06
C TRP A 72 -3.70 12.23 -9.82
N PHE A 73 -4.07 12.79 -8.67
CA PHE A 73 -5.46 13.11 -8.34
C PHE A 73 -5.91 14.49 -8.84
N ARG A 74 -5.05 15.24 -9.56
CA ARG A 74 -5.39 16.59 -10.06
C ARG A 74 -6.25 16.59 -11.32
N VAL A 75 -6.24 15.49 -12.08
CA VAL A 75 -7.02 15.36 -13.33
C VAL A 75 -8.34 14.64 -13.01
N PRO A 76 -9.52 15.27 -13.15
CA PRO A 76 -10.77 14.78 -12.57
C PRO A 76 -11.19 13.36 -13.02
N PHE A 77 -11.14 13.05 -14.31
CA PHE A 77 -11.49 11.71 -14.78
C PHE A 77 -10.48 10.63 -14.36
N PHE A 78 -9.20 10.98 -14.36
CA PHE A 78 -8.15 10.05 -13.95
C PHE A 78 -8.18 9.82 -12.43
N ARG A 79 -8.46 10.87 -11.67
CA ARG A 79 -8.69 10.82 -10.22
C ARG A 79 -9.77 9.82 -9.86
N ASP A 80 -10.94 9.92 -10.49
CA ASP A 80 -12.07 9.05 -10.16
C ASP A 80 -11.80 7.60 -10.55
N TYR A 81 -11.08 7.38 -11.67
CA TYR A 81 -10.60 6.05 -12.05
C TYR A 81 -9.65 5.46 -10.99
N LEU A 82 -8.66 6.22 -10.54
CA LEU A 82 -7.74 5.77 -9.48
C LEU A 82 -8.47 5.50 -8.16
N MET A 83 -9.38 6.39 -7.75
CA MET A 83 -10.14 6.22 -6.52
C MET A 83 -11.06 5.00 -6.56
N SER A 84 -11.61 4.66 -7.73
CA SER A 84 -12.41 3.43 -7.89
C SER A 84 -11.61 2.15 -7.69
N GLY A 85 -10.30 2.17 -7.96
CA GLY A 85 -9.36 1.08 -7.65
C GLY A 85 -8.81 1.11 -6.22
N GLY A 86 -9.37 1.92 -5.32
CA GLY A 86 -8.90 2.01 -3.93
C GLY A 86 -7.62 2.82 -3.74
N LEU A 87 -7.17 3.59 -4.74
CA LEU A 87 -6.00 4.46 -4.57
C LEU A 87 -6.37 5.73 -3.81
N VAL A 88 -5.45 6.15 -2.95
CA VAL A 88 -5.61 7.29 -2.04
C VAL A 88 -4.44 8.23 -2.20
N SER A 89 -4.70 9.54 -2.11
CA SER A 89 -3.63 10.55 -2.17
C SER A 89 -2.61 10.36 -1.06
N SER A 90 -1.35 10.72 -1.34
CA SER A 90 -0.26 10.61 -0.38
C SER A 90 -0.29 11.63 0.77
N ASP A 91 -1.32 12.48 0.82
CA ASP A 91 -1.49 13.54 1.81
C ASP A 91 -1.88 12.97 3.18
N LYS A 92 -1.45 13.64 4.26
CA LYS A 92 -1.68 13.16 5.64
C LYS A 92 -3.17 13.06 5.96
N GLU A 93 -3.96 14.01 5.45
CA GLU A 93 -5.40 14.11 5.66
C GLU A 93 -6.12 12.92 5.03
N SER A 94 -5.75 12.55 3.80
CA SER A 94 -6.30 11.38 3.10
C SER A 94 -5.94 10.08 3.81
N ALA A 95 -4.69 9.92 4.24
CA ALA A 95 -4.26 8.77 5.02
C ALA A 95 -5.04 8.67 6.35
N SER A 96 -5.18 9.80 7.04
CA SER A 96 -5.92 9.87 8.31
C SER A 96 -7.40 9.59 8.13
N TYR A 97 -8.00 10.01 7.02
CA TYR A 97 -9.41 9.74 6.72
C TYR A 97 -9.67 8.23 6.63
N VAL A 98 -8.83 7.51 5.88
CA VAL A 98 -8.93 6.05 5.73
C VAL A 98 -8.73 5.33 7.07
N LEU A 99 -7.75 5.76 7.86
CA LEU A 99 -7.39 5.12 9.14
C LEU A 99 -8.35 5.44 10.30
N LYS A 100 -9.24 6.43 10.14
CA LYS A 100 -10.21 6.84 11.16
C LYS A 100 -11.57 6.15 11.04
N ASN A 101 -11.73 5.15 10.18
CA ASN A 101 -13.01 4.46 10.06
C ASN A 101 -13.40 3.82 11.42
N PRO A 102 -14.48 4.27 12.07
CA PRO A 102 -14.84 3.78 13.41
C PRO A 102 -15.24 2.30 13.42
N GLU A 103 -15.69 1.76 12.28
CA GLU A 103 -16.03 0.34 12.12
C GLU A 103 -14.80 -0.56 11.90
N GLY A 104 -13.63 0.04 11.64
CA GLY A 104 -12.43 -0.69 11.27
C GLY A 104 -12.42 -1.13 9.80
N GLY A 105 -11.64 -2.15 9.49
CA GLY A 105 -11.72 -2.85 8.22
C GLY A 105 -10.88 -2.23 7.11
N ASN A 106 -10.23 -1.09 7.33
CA ASN A 106 -9.38 -0.48 6.30
C ASN A 106 -7.91 -0.89 6.47
N VAL A 107 -7.29 -1.30 5.37
CA VAL A 107 -5.83 -1.42 5.25
C VAL A 107 -5.34 -0.30 4.37
N LEU A 108 -4.48 0.57 4.87
CA LEU A 108 -3.77 1.56 4.07
C LEU A 108 -2.33 1.10 3.85
N ALA A 109 -1.95 0.85 2.61
CA ALA A 109 -0.60 0.48 2.22
C ALA A 109 0.19 1.70 1.76
N ILE A 110 1.41 1.82 2.28
CA ILE A 110 2.40 2.83 1.92
C ILE A 110 3.57 2.15 1.24
N ILE A 111 3.87 2.58 0.03
CA ILE A 111 5.13 2.21 -0.61
C ILE A 111 6.24 2.99 0.11
N ILE A 112 6.97 2.30 0.96
CA ILE A 112 8.05 2.91 1.75
C ILE A 112 9.23 3.26 0.84
N GLY A 113 9.87 4.41 1.11
CA GLY A 113 10.91 4.99 0.26
C GLY A 113 10.48 6.23 -0.55
N GLY A 114 9.22 6.26 -0.97
CA GLY A 114 8.62 7.38 -1.73
C GLY A 114 9.27 7.63 -3.10
N ALA A 115 8.92 8.76 -3.73
CA ALA A 115 9.34 9.09 -5.11
C ALA A 115 10.86 9.20 -5.33
N GLN A 116 11.64 9.49 -4.29
CA GLN A 116 13.11 9.53 -4.40
C GLN A 116 13.72 8.13 -4.45
N GLU A 117 13.20 7.18 -3.66
CA GLU A 117 13.61 5.77 -3.79
C GLU A 117 13.14 5.18 -5.12
N ALA A 118 11.99 5.64 -5.64
CA ALA A 118 11.51 5.29 -6.98
C ALA A 118 12.49 5.70 -8.10
N LEU A 119 13.08 6.89 -7.98
CA LEU A 119 13.99 7.46 -8.96
C LEU A 119 15.42 6.91 -8.85
N ASP A 120 15.85 6.52 -7.64
CA ASP A 120 17.18 5.95 -7.38
C ASP A 120 17.24 4.41 -7.42
N ALA A 121 16.12 3.73 -7.67
CA ALA A 121 16.06 2.28 -7.76
C ALA A 121 16.91 1.75 -8.93
N ARG A 122 18.12 1.28 -8.62
CA ARG A 122 19.01 0.58 -9.56
C ARG A 122 18.88 -0.93 -9.37
N PRO A 123 18.87 -1.74 -10.46
CA PRO A 123 18.95 -3.19 -10.35
C PRO A 123 20.17 -3.60 -9.51
N GLY A 124 19.95 -4.33 -8.42
CA GLY A 124 21.03 -4.86 -7.56
C GLY A 124 21.37 -4.04 -6.30
N SER A 125 20.72 -2.90 -6.03
CA SER A 125 20.89 -2.18 -4.75
C SER A 125 19.55 -1.75 -4.14
N PHE A 126 19.26 -2.20 -2.92
CA PHE A 126 18.09 -1.78 -2.14
C PHE A 126 18.52 -0.79 -1.06
N THR A 127 18.69 0.48 -1.41
CA THR A 127 19.03 1.54 -0.45
C THR A 127 17.75 2.20 0.08
N LEU A 128 17.27 1.72 1.22
CA LEU A 128 16.12 2.29 1.92
C LEU A 128 16.46 3.67 2.50
N LEU A 129 15.94 4.75 1.90
CA LEU A 129 16.11 6.12 2.39
C LEU A 129 15.11 6.46 3.50
N LEU A 130 15.17 5.73 4.62
CA LEU A 130 14.25 5.87 5.76
C LEU A 130 14.69 6.89 6.82
N LYS A 131 15.94 7.35 6.80
CA LYS A 131 16.55 8.10 7.92
C LYS A 131 15.82 9.40 8.28
N ASN A 132 15.24 10.11 7.30
CA ASN A 132 14.57 11.39 7.49
C ASN A 132 13.06 11.39 7.18
N ARG A 133 12.47 10.26 6.75
CA ARG A 133 11.05 10.17 6.34
C ARG A 133 10.21 9.40 7.36
N LYS A 134 10.00 10.00 8.53
CA LYS A 134 9.25 9.40 9.66
C LYS A 134 7.73 9.62 9.61
N GLY A 135 7.19 10.22 8.53
CA GLY A 135 5.78 10.58 8.42
C GLY A 135 4.82 9.39 8.56
N PHE A 136 5.14 8.26 7.92
CA PHE A 136 4.36 7.03 8.02
C PHE A 136 4.41 6.42 9.43
N ILE A 137 5.55 6.51 10.12
CA ILE A 137 5.71 6.05 11.51
C ILE A 137 4.84 6.90 12.43
N ARG A 138 4.85 8.23 12.23
CA ARG A 138 4.00 9.15 12.99
C ARG A 138 2.52 8.85 12.78
N LEU A 139 2.09 8.58 11.54
CA LEU A 139 0.74 8.13 11.23
C LEU A 139 0.40 6.79 11.92
N ALA A 140 1.33 5.84 11.91
CA ALA A 140 1.15 4.55 12.58
C ALA A 140 0.94 4.71 14.10
N ILE A 141 1.62 5.66 14.73
CA ILE A 141 1.50 5.97 16.17
C ILE A 141 0.20 6.75 16.46
N GLU A 142 -0.20 7.68 15.58
CA GLU A 142 -1.41 8.48 15.76
C GLU A 142 -2.70 7.63 15.66
N HIS A 143 -2.67 6.49 14.96
CA HIS A 143 -3.86 5.67 14.65
C HIS A 143 -3.75 4.19 15.07
N GLY A 144 -2.71 3.80 15.81
CA GLY A 144 -2.44 2.41 16.21
C GLY A 144 -2.33 2.24 17.71
#